data_AF-A0A3Q7GJN5-F1
#
_entry.id   AF-A0A3Q7GJN5-F1
#
_cell.length_a   1.000
_cell.length_b   1.000
_cell.length_c   1.000
_cell.angle_alpha   90.00
_cell.angle_beta   90.00
_cell.angle_gamma   90.00
#
_symmetry.space_group_name_H-M   'P 1'
#
loop_
_entity.id
_entity.type
_entity.pdbx_description
1 polymer ?
#
loop_
_entity_poly.entity_id
_entity_poly.type
_entity_poly.pdbx_seq_one_letter_code
_entity_poly.pdbx_strand_id
1 'polypeptide(L)'
;MGRTGDGRDQPAEQPSRFSAMKSRIRQHDIGKHRSKKKQRVSIRKTETESATVTLNHTSTSYTHSYANSYSYSYSRGKEKRHKGKAKRAIADDKRKWVYSTHDVSPNQDRVILMSYNILGVKNAAAHEDLYRNVSPKYLDWDYRKKLICKEIRDYNPDIMCFQEVDRFDDLDYLLQKEGFKGVYQARTGDASDGCAIFWNNKLPAGKSCSFCSSFLATSTEIENCLLLIVSISFLSNLCYFQFTNISGYRFDILHEESIEFQNFNLRNNVCQLCVFKMNVKSSTKDVSASNSESVSSPSFLVGNIHVLYNPNRGDIKLGQVRLFLESAQRLSHEWGDIPVVLAGDLNSMPQSAMYQFLTSNKLDIQMHDRKQISGQIYPLQNRSFNPRLSYRWSNEELLLATGTGASQLIHQLQLRSAYAGAPGSSRTRENSGEPLATSYHSKFLGTVDYIWHTTEFVPVRVLDTLPVDILRRTGGLPSEKWGSDHLSLVCELAFADEGSET
;
A
#
# COMPACT_ATOMS: atom_id res chain seq x y z
N MET A 1 66.97 -29.10 28.57
CA MET A 1 65.73 -29.13 29.40
C MET A 1 64.70 -28.21 28.75
N GLY A 2 63.48 -28.70 28.50
CA GLY A 2 62.24 -27.94 28.17
C GLY A 2 62.12 -27.42 26.72
N ARG A 3 61.55 -28.18 25.75
CA ARG A 3 60.11 -28.43 25.42
C ARG A 3 59.46 -27.31 24.57
N THR A 4 59.40 -27.47 23.24
CA THR A 4 58.26 -27.92 22.36
C THR A 4 57.17 -26.86 22.16
N GLY A 5 56.65 -26.54 20.95
CA GLY A 5 56.86 -27.09 19.62
C GLY A 5 56.02 -26.36 18.54
N ASP A 6 56.37 -26.65 17.28
CA ASP A 6 55.67 -26.58 15.99
C ASP A 6 54.69 -25.44 15.63
N GLY A 7 55.16 -24.57 14.72
CA GLY A 7 54.34 -23.86 13.74
C GLY A 7 54.83 -24.17 12.32
N ARG A 8 53.92 -24.49 11.39
CA ARG A 8 54.21 -24.73 9.96
C ARG A 8 53.76 -23.53 9.10
N ASP A 9 54.76 -22.94 8.45
CA ASP A 9 54.88 -22.60 7.02
C ASP A 9 53.79 -21.82 6.26
N GLN A 10 54.16 -20.58 5.88
CA GLN A 10 53.97 -20.02 4.52
C GLN A 10 55.23 -20.35 3.66
N PRO A 11 55.21 -20.33 2.32
CA PRO A 11 55.48 -19.08 1.53
C PRO A 11 54.79 -19.02 0.13
N ALA A 12 54.36 -17.86 -0.39
CA ALA A 12 55.04 -16.85 -1.23
C ALA A 12 54.96 -17.02 -2.78
N GLU A 13 54.41 -15.98 -3.42
CA GLU A 13 54.80 -15.23 -4.64
C GLU A 13 55.17 -15.90 -6.01
N GLN A 14 54.32 -15.60 -7.03
CA GLN A 14 54.57 -14.90 -8.33
C GLN A 14 55.87 -15.16 -9.15
N PRO A 15 55.86 -15.20 -10.51
CA PRO A 15 55.60 -13.97 -11.30
C PRO A 15 55.01 -14.08 -12.74
N SER A 16 54.43 -12.92 -13.14
CA SER A 16 54.20 -12.28 -14.46
C SER A 16 54.72 -12.86 -15.80
N ARG A 17 53.95 -12.67 -16.90
CA ARG A 17 54.31 -11.81 -18.07
C ARG A 17 53.26 -11.75 -19.21
N PHE A 18 52.88 -10.52 -19.57
CA PHE A 18 52.58 -9.91 -20.88
C PHE A 18 52.33 -10.75 -22.15
N SER A 19 51.24 -10.48 -22.89
CA SER A 19 51.23 -9.64 -24.12
C SER A 19 49.99 -9.87 -25.00
N ALA A 20 49.44 -8.76 -25.50
CA ALA A 20 48.40 -8.67 -26.52
C ALA A 20 48.88 -9.09 -27.92
N MET A 21 47.98 -9.54 -28.82
CA MET A 21 47.73 -8.88 -30.13
C MET A 21 46.56 -9.47 -30.94
N LYS A 22 46.04 -8.59 -31.80
CA LYS A 22 44.85 -8.57 -32.68
C LYS A 22 44.77 -9.61 -33.82
N SER A 23 43.52 -9.77 -34.27
CA SER A 23 43.02 -9.90 -35.66
C SER A 23 43.14 -11.23 -36.41
N ARG A 24 42.01 -11.71 -36.96
CA ARG A 24 41.78 -11.77 -38.41
C ARG A 24 40.35 -12.12 -38.81
N ILE A 25 39.89 -11.36 -39.80
CA ILE A 25 38.72 -11.47 -40.67
C ILE A 25 38.78 -12.75 -41.52
N ARG A 26 37.64 -13.38 -41.82
CA ARG A 26 37.33 -13.95 -43.14
C ARG A 26 35.83 -13.85 -43.47
N GLN A 27 35.56 -13.09 -44.53
CA GLN A 27 34.36 -13.13 -45.38
C GLN A 27 34.47 -14.25 -46.42
N HIS A 28 33.33 -14.80 -46.81
CA HIS A 28 32.94 -15.27 -48.17
C HIS A 28 31.55 -15.93 -48.01
N ASP A 29 30.62 -15.97 -48.97
CA ASP A 29 30.10 -15.03 -49.98
C ASP A 29 28.81 -15.71 -50.52
N ILE A 30 27.82 -14.92 -50.95
CA ILE A 30 26.78 -15.15 -51.99
C ILE A 30 26.18 -16.58 -52.12
N GLY A 31 24.87 -16.87 -52.03
CA GLY A 31 23.65 -16.14 -52.36
C GLY A 31 22.73 -17.06 -53.20
N LYS A 32 21.40 -17.11 -52.95
CA LYS A 32 20.34 -17.32 -53.96
C LYS A 32 18.92 -17.28 -53.36
N HIS A 33 18.10 -16.45 -54.00
CA HIS A 33 16.64 -16.35 -53.89
C HIS A 33 15.89 -17.67 -54.14
N ARG A 34 14.77 -17.90 -53.44
CA ARG A 34 13.54 -18.37 -54.11
C ARG A 34 12.23 -18.09 -53.34
N SER A 35 11.35 -17.45 -54.11
CA SER A 35 9.93 -17.10 -54.02
C SER A 35 8.95 -17.88 -53.14
N LYS A 36 8.04 -17.08 -52.56
CA LYS A 36 6.74 -17.44 -51.97
C LYS A 36 5.84 -18.19 -52.97
N LYS A 37 5.14 -19.23 -52.51
CA LYS A 37 3.96 -19.78 -53.19
C LYS A 37 2.84 -19.99 -52.16
N LYS A 38 1.75 -19.23 -52.31
CA LYS A 38 0.47 -19.44 -51.64
C LYS A 38 -0.15 -20.73 -52.19
N GLN A 39 -0.63 -21.60 -51.31
CA GLN A 39 -1.48 -22.72 -51.70
C GLN A 39 -2.80 -22.62 -50.93
N ARG A 40 -3.87 -22.56 -51.72
CA ARG A 40 -5.28 -22.45 -51.32
C ARG A 40 -5.83 -23.87 -51.40
N VAL A 41 -6.38 -24.39 -50.30
CA VAL A 41 -7.09 -25.68 -50.30
C VAL A 41 -8.45 -25.47 -49.66
N SER A 42 -9.48 -25.80 -50.44
CA SER A 42 -10.90 -25.80 -50.10
C SER A 42 -11.32 -27.23 -49.74
N ILE A 43 -12.00 -27.46 -48.62
CA ILE A 43 -12.82 -28.67 -48.43
C ILE A 43 -14.15 -28.36 -47.72
N ARG A 44 -15.19 -28.69 -48.49
CA ARG A 44 -16.61 -29.00 -48.29
C ARG A 44 -17.25 -29.03 -46.89
N LYS A 45 -18.44 -28.42 -46.86
CA LYS A 45 -19.55 -28.66 -45.93
C LYS A 45 -20.17 -30.06 -46.17
N THR A 46 -20.55 -30.73 -45.11
CA THR A 46 -21.54 -31.81 -45.12
C THR A 46 -22.49 -31.59 -43.94
N GLU A 47 -23.76 -31.45 -44.27
CA GLU A 47 -24.90 -31.45 -43.36
C GLU A 47 -25.30 -32.89 -43.09
N THR A 48 -25.64 -33.20 -41.83
CA THR A 48 -26.48 -34.34 -41.48
C THR A 48 -27.32 -33.98 -40.27
N GLU A 49 -28.63 -33.96 -40.47
CA GLU A 49 -29.66 -33.92 -39.43
C GLU A 49 -29.76 -35.28 -38.73
N SER A 50 -30.03 -35.29 -37.42
CA SER A 50 -30.98 -36.25 -36.79
C SER A 50 -31.27 -35.91 -35.31
N ALA A 51 -32.55 -35.60 -35.09
CA ALA A 51 -33.45 -35.96 -33.99
C ALA A 51 -33.05 -35.83 -32.51
N THR A 52 -33.82 -34.98 -31.85
CA THR A 52 -34.04 -34.74 -30.41
C THR A 52 -34.56 -35.96 -29.65
N VAL A 53 -34.07 -36.18 -28.41
CA VAL A 53 -34.86 -36.76 -27.31
C VAL A 53 -34.63 -35.89 -26.06
N THR A 54 -35.73 -35.30 -25.60
CA THR A 54 -35.87 -34.44 -24.43
C THR A 54 -36.01 -35.29 -23.16
N LEU A 55 -35.22 -34.98 -22.11
CA LEU A 55 -35.64 -35.16 -20.72
C LEU A 55 -35.22 -33.94 -19.91
N ASN A 56 -36.22 -33.27 -19.36
CA ASN A 56 -36.15 -32.05 -18.57
C ASN A 56 -35.60 -32.36 -17.17
N HIS A 57 -34.60 -31.60 -16.70
CA HIS A 57 -34.57 -31.16 -15.30
C HIS A 57 -33.97 -29.75 -15.21
N THR A 58 -34.77 -28.89 -14.59
CA THR A 58 -34.62 -27.45 -14.38
C THR A 58 -33.46 -27.11 -13.45
N SER A 59 -32.57 -26.21 -13.88
CA SER A 59 -31.75 -25.36 -13.01
C SER A 59 -31.37 -24.09 -13.77
N THR A 60 -31.83 -22.96 -13.24
CA THR A 60 -31.81 -21.62 -13.83
C THR A 60 -30.36 -21.10 -13.91
N SER A 61 -29.81 -20.98 -15.11
CA SER A 61 -28.52 -20.33 -15.37
C SER A 61 -28.76 -18.99 -16.04
N TYR A 62 -28.35 -17.91 -15.36
CA TYR A 62 -28.29 -16.57 -15.94
C TYR A 62 -27.09 -16.51 -16.89
N THR A 63 -27.35 -16.43 -18.19
CA THR A 63 -26.32 -16.25 -19.22
C THR A 63 -26.15 -14.76 -19.51
N HIS A 64 -25.07 -14.17 -19.01
CA HIS A 64 -24.63 -12.84 -19.43
C HIS A 64 -23.92 -12.94 -20.78
N SER A 65 -24.57 -12.44 -21.83
CA SER A 65 -23.95 -12.18 -23.12
C SER A 65 -23.19 -10.86 -23.07
N TYR A 66 -21.86 -10.92 -23.07
CA TYR A 66 -21.00 -9.76 -23.34
C TYR A 66 -20.71 -9.70 -24.83
N ALA A 67 -21.47 -8.91 -25.56
CA ALA A 67 -21.15 -8.50 -26.92
C ALA A 67 -21.15 -6.97 -26.99
N ASN A 68 -19.99 -6.35 -26.79
CA ASN A 68 -19.74 -4.97 -27.19
C ASN A 68 -18.57 -4.94 -28.18
N SER A 69 -18.90 -5.04 -29.46
CA SER A 69 -17.98 -4.81 -30.57
C SER A 69 -17.88 -3.31 -30.83
N TYR A 70 -16.81 -2.67 -30.34
CA TYR A 70 -16.47 -1.31 -30.75
C TYR A 70 -15.90 -1.33 -32.17
N SER A 71 -16.74 -1.12 -33.17
CA SER A 71 -16.32 -0.80 -34.53
C SER A 71 -16.28 0.73 -34.71
N TYR A 72 -15.08 1.30 -34.76
CA TYR A 72 -14.90 2.70 -35.13
C TYR A 72 -14.97 2.83 -36.66
N SER A 73 -16.12 3.28 -37.16
CA SER A 73 -16.26 3.75 -38.54
C SER A 73 -15.89 5.23 -38.62
N TYR A 74 -14.89 5.56 -39.43
CA TYR A 74 -14.49 6.94 -39.72
C TYR A 74 -15.49 7.55 -40.70
N SER A 75 -16.41 8.37 -40.19
CA SER A 75 -17.26 9.23 -41.01
C SER A 75 -16.77 10.67 -40.93
N ARG A 76 -16.19 11.17 -42.02
CA ARG A 76 -15.70 12.55 -42.17
C ARG A 76 -16.91 13.49 -42.37
N GLY A 77 -17.53 13.93 -41.29
CA GLY A 77 -18.50 15.02 -41.28
C GLY A 77 -17.83 16.35 -40.93
N LYS A 78 -17.82 17.31 -41.86
CA LYS A 78 -17.37 18.69 -41.60
C LYS A 78 -18.49 19.45 -40.89
N GLU A 79 -18.42 19.56 -39.56
CA GLU A 79 -19.24 20.50 -38.80
C GLU A 79 -18.39 21.64 -38.23
N LYS A 80 -18.72 22.86 -38.66
CA LYS A 80 -18.16 24.11 -38.15
C LYS A 80 -18.67 24.34 -36.72
N ARG A 81 -17.80 24.23 -35.71
CA ARG A 81 -18.14 24.63 -34.33
C ARG A 81 -17.58 26.01 -33.99
N HIS A 82 -18.50 26.87 -33.58
CA HIS A 82 -18.29 28.21 -33.05
C HIS A 82 -17.22 28.25 -31.95
N LYS A 83 -16.32 29.24 -32.03
CA LYS A 83 -15.39 29.62 -30.96
C LYS A 83 -16.15 30.32 -29.83
N GLY A 84 -16.79 29.54 -28.96
CA GLY A 84 -17.12 29.98 -27.61
C GLY A 84 -15.95 29.65 -26.69
N LYS A 85 -15.28 30.66 -26.12
CA LYS A 85 -14.29 30.47 -25.05
C LYS A 85 -15.03 30.00 -23.79
N ALA A 86 -15.29 28.70 -23.69
CA ALA A 86 -15.66 28.09 -22.42
C ALA A 86 -14.44 28.20 -21.49
N LYS A 87 -14.58 28.93 -20.39
CA LYS A 87 -13.65 28.85 -19.26
C LYS A 87 -13.62 27.37 -18.84
N ARG A 88 -12.58 26.63 -19.23
CA ARG A 88 -12.33 25.27 -18.73
C ARG A 88 -12.27 25.40 -17.22
N ALA A 89 -13.24 24.81 -16.51
CA ALA A 89 -13.13 24.61 -15.08
C ALA A 89 -11.77 23.95 -14.83
N ILE A 90 -10.90 24.64 -14.10
CA ILE A 90 -9.66 24.04 -13.58
C ILE A 90 -10.16 22.89 -12.73
N ALA A 91 -9.98 21.66 -13.22
CA ALA A 91 -10.31 20.48 -12.45
C ALA A 91 -9.54 20.57 -11.14
N ASP A 92 -10.26 20.50 -10.02
CA ASP A 92 -9.68 20.54 -8.69
C ASP A 92 -8.80 19.29 -8.52
N ASP A 93 -7.49 19.43 -8.76
CA ASP A 93 -6.49 18.36 -8.67
C ASP A 93 -6.23 17.91 -7.21
N LYS A 94 -7.05 18.36 -6.25
CA LYS A 94 -6.99 17.96 -4.85
C LYS A 94 -7.84 16.73 -4.61
N ARG A 95 -7.28 15.77 -3.87
CA ARG A 95 -8.00 14.60 -3.37
C ARG A 95 -9.00 15.04 -2.30
N LYS A 96 -10.12 14.32 -2.20
CA LYS A 96 -11.24 14.68 -1.33
C LYS A 96 -11.54 13.53 -0.38
N TRP A 97 -11.89 13.89 0.84
CA TRP A 97 -12.47 12.95 1.80
C TRP A 97 -13.84 12.50 1.30
N VAL A 98 -14.04 11.19 1.27
CA VAL A 98 -15.33 10.55 1.00
C VAL A 98 -15.77 9.84 2.26
N TYR A 99 -16.95 10.22 2.73
CA TYR A 99 -17.53 9.73 3.98
C TYR A 99 -18.29 8.43 3.73
N SER A 100 -18.21 7.53 4.70
CA SER A 100 -19.03 6.33 4.75
C SER A 100 -20.51 6.69 4.81
N THR A 101 -21.36 5.81 4.30
CA THR A 101 -22.83 5.93 4.42
C THR A 101 -23.34 5.57 5.81
N HIS A 102 -22.51 4.98 6.66
CA HIS A 102 -22.88 4.55 8.00
C HIS A 102 -22.81 5.74 8.97
N ASP A 103 -23.81 5.86 9.84
CA ASP A 103 -23.77 6.86 10.92
C ASP A 103 -22.86 6.38 12.04
N VAL A 104 -21.66 6.93 12.07
CA VAL A 104 -20.59 6.67 13.06
C VAL A 104 -20.37 7.86 13.98
N SER A 105 -21.35 8.76 14.06
CA SER A 105 -21.38 9.88 14.99
C SER A 105 -21.26 9.48 16.47
N PRO A 106 -21.78 8.32 16.93
CA PRO A 106 -21.63 7.88 18.32
C PRO A 106 -20.18 7.55 18.72
N ASN A 107 -19.38 7.05 17.78
CA ASN A 107 -18.04 6.53 18.06
C ASN A 107 -17.04 7.69 18.19
N GLN A 108 -16.63 7.96 19.43
CA GLN A 108 -15.73 9.07 19.77
C GLN A 108 -14.26 8.74 19.53
N ASP A 109 -13.87 7.48 19.71
CA ASP A 109 -12.49 7.04 19.53
C ASP A 109 -12.22 6.69 18.08
N ARG A 110 -11.28 7.44 17.50
CA ARG A 110 -10.95 7.37 16.08
C ARG A 110 -9.45 7.45 15.85
N VAL A 111 -9.02 6.79 14.79
CA VAL A 111 -7.64 6.77 14.33
C VAL A 111 -7.58 7.07 12.85
N ILE A 112 -6.71 8.00 12.44
CA ILE A 112 -6.43 8.27 11.05
C ILE A 112 -5.19 7.46 10.64
N LEU A 113 -5.36 6.44 9.80
CA LEU A 113 -4.27 5.63 9.28
C LEU A 113 -3.90 6.07 7.86
N MET A 114 -2.61 6.14 7.57
CA MET A 114 -2.06 6.33 6.23
C MET A 114 -1.22 5.12 5.83
N SER A 115 -1.42 4.58 4.62
CA SER A 115 -0.52 3.62 3.97
C SER A 115 0.09 4.26 2.74
N TYR A 116 1.42 4.23 2.61
CA TYR A 116 2.08 4.88 1.49
C TYR A 116 3.42 4.26 1.09
N ASN A 117 3.49 3.67 -0.10
CA ASN A 117 4.76 3.35 -0.74
C ASN A 117 5.41 4.66 -1.24
N ILE A 118 6.55 5.05 -0.66
CA ILE A 118 7.15 6.37 -0.88
C ILE A 118 8.20 6.40 -2.00
N LEU A 119 8.36 5.29 -2.73
CA LEU A 119 9.34 5.10 -3.80
C LEU A 119 10.79 5.38 -3.33
N GLY A 120 11.48 4.31 -2.98
CA GLY A 120 12.86 4.39 -2.50
C GLY A 120 13.78 5.02 -3.54
N VAL A 121 14.69 5.91 -3.12
CA VAL A 121 15.61 6.61 -4.05
C VAL A 121 16.43 5.62 -4.87
N LYS A 122 16.97 4.60 -4.22
CA LYS A 122 17.75 3.54 -4.89
C LYS A 122 16.88 2.66 -5.78
N ASN A 123 15.63 2.38 -5.40
CA ASN A 123 14.69 1.63 -6.24
C ASN A 123 14.34 2.42 -7.52
N ALA A 124 14.06 3.72 -7.39
CA ALA A 124 13.81 4.60 -8.52
C ALA A 124 14.99 4.64 -9.50
N ALA A 125 16.22 4.72 -8.98
CA ALA A 125 17.45 4.71 -9.78
C ALA A 125 17.75 3.33 -10.41
N ALA A 126 17.40 2.23 -9.75
CA ALA A 126 17.56 0.88 -10.31
C ALA A 126 16.56 0.57 -11.44
N HIS A 127 15.47 1.34 -11.53
CA HIS A 127 14.35 1.11 -12.44
C HIS A 127 14.00 2.35 -13.28
N GLU A 128 15.01 3.06 -13.80
CA GLU A 128 14.83 4.26 -14.62
C GLU A 128 13.91 4.05 -15.84
N ASP A 129 13.83 2.80 -16.34
CA ASP A 129 12.97 2.46 -17.46
C ASP A 129 11.48 2.61 -17.15
N LEU A 130 11.08 2.55 -15.87
CA LEU A 130 9.72 2.83 -15.42
C LEU A 130 9.38 4.33 -15.49
N TYR A 131 10.38 5.20 -15.38
CA TYR A 131 10.23 6.64 -15.17
C TYR A 131 10.70 7.49 -16.36
N ARG A 132 10.85 6.93 -17.56
CA ARG A 132 11.31 7.65 -18.76
C ARG A 132 10.47 8.87 -19.15
N ASN A 133 9.20 8.89 -18.75
CA ASN A 133 8.28 10.00 -19.02
C ASN A 133 8.24 11.02 -17.87
N VAL A 134 8.93 10.75 -16.76
CA VAL A 134 8.99 11.60 -15.58
C VAL A 134 10.22 12.50 -15.69
N SER A 135 10.04 13.80 -15.44
CA SER A 135 11.17 14.72 -15.42
C SER A 135 12.13 14.35 -14.28
N PRO A 136 13.46 14.29 -14.50
CA PRO A 136 14.42 13.94 -13.45
C PRO A 136 14.31 14.79 -12.18
N LYS A 137 13.90 16.07 -12.30
CA LYS A 137 13.64 16.94 -11.15
C LYS A 137 12.55 16.43 -10.21
N TYR A 138 11.61 15.62 -10.70
CA TYR A 138 10.53 15.02 -9.91
C TYR A 138 10.93 13.67 -9.30
N LEU A 139 12.05 13.08 -9.74
CA LEU A 139 12.65 11.89 -9.12
C LEU A 139 13.61 12.25 -7.99
N ASP A 140 14.14 13.49 -8.00
CA ASP A 140 15.00 14.03 -6.96
C ASP A 140 14.38 13.90 -5.56
N TRP A 141 15.17 13.38 -4.61
CA TRP A 141 14.70 13.10 -3.27
C TRP A 141 14.27 14.36 -2.52
N ASP A 142 15.00 15.47 -2.63
CA ASP A 142 14.65 16.69 -1.92
C ASP A 142 13.38 17.34 -2.47
N TYR A 143 13.07 17.14 -3.75
CA TYR A 143 11.79 17.48 -4.33
C TYR A 143 10.66 16.59 -3.78
N ARG A 144 10.83 15.26 -3.88
CA ARG A 144 9.81 14.27 -3.46
C ARG A 144 9.53 14.35 -1.96
N LYS A 145 10.56 14.43 -1.13
CA LYS A 145 10.47 14.57 0.33
C LYS A 145 9.60 15.76 0.74
N LYS A 146 9.72 16.91 0.07
CA LYS A 146 8.85 18.08 0.34
C LYS A 146 7.38 17.81 0.05
N LEU A 147 7.08 17.06 -1.02
CA LEU A 147 5.72 16.68 -1.38
C LEU A 147 5.16 15.63 -0.42
N ILE A 148 5.94 14.61 -0.06
CA ILE A 148 5.57 13.58 0.91
C ILE A 148 5.28 14.23 2.27
N CYS A 149 6.18 15.08 2.80
CA CYS A 149 5.94 15.81 4.05
C CYS A 149 4.77 16.80 3.95
N LYS A 150 4.47 17.34 2.76
CA LYS A 150 3.27 18.14 2.56
C LYS A 150 2.01 17.28 2.66
N GLU A 151 2.01 16.10 2.06
CA GLU A 151 0.89 15.17 2.11
C GLU A 151 0.56 14.70 3.53
N ILE A 152 1.60 14.37 4.30
CA ILE A 152 1.48 14.01 5.73
C ILE A 152 0.83 15.16 6.52
N ARG A 153 1.28 16.40 6.32
CA ARG A 153 0.70 17.57 7.00
C ARG A 153 -0.73 17.89 6.57
N ASP A 154 -1.04 17.74 5.28
CA ASP A 154 -2.35 18.06 4.73
C ASP A 154 -3.43 17.08 5.25
N TYR A 155 -3.07 15.81 5.49
CA TYR A 155 -4.01 14.78 5.94
C TYR A 155 -3.90 14.40 7.41
N ASN A 156 -2.85 14.87 8.09
CA ASN A 156 -2.63 14.76 9.53
C ASN A 156 -2.93 13.35 10.10
N PRO A 157 -2.26 12.30 9.60
CA PRO A 157 -2.48 10.94 10.06
C PRO A 157 -2.00 10.77 11.51
N ASP A 158 -2.65 9.86 12.21
CA ASP A 158 -2.27 9.39 13.54
C ASP A 158 -1.20 8.30 13.46
N ILE A 159 -1.32 7.40 12.49
CA ILE A 159 -0.37 6.32 12.24
C ILE A 159 -0.10 6.24 10.75
N MET A 160 1.17 6.06 10.36
CA MET A 160 1.64 5.95 8.98
C MET A 160 2.39 4.64 8.79
N CYS A 161 1.97 3.84 7.82
CA CYS A 161 2.63 2.64 7.34
C CYS A 161 3.32 2.97 6.01
N PHE A 162 4.64 3.09 6.02
CA PHE A 162 5.44 3.36 4.83
C PHE A 162 6.10 2.12 4.27
N GLN A 163 6.18 2.02 2.94
CA GLN A 163 6.93 1.01 2.20
C GLN A 163 7.99 1.70 1.32
N GLU A 164 9.03 0.95 0.95
CA GLU A 164 10.19 1.44 0.18
C GLU A 164 10.97 2.58 0.85
N VAL A 165 11.13 2.52 2.17
CA VAL A 165 11.88 3.52 2.92
C VAL A 165 13.38 3.22 2.84
N ASP A 166 14.15 3.99 2.06
CA ASP A 166 15.62 3.87 1.95
C ASP A 166 16.38 5.11 2.51
N ARG A 167 15.64 6.04 3.11
CA ARG A 167 16.13 7.27 3.76
C ARG A 167 15.39 7.48 5.08
N PHE A 168 15.41 6.45 5.94
CA PHE A 168 14.71 6.49 7.22
C PHE A 168 15.16 7.66 8.08
N ASP A 169 16.48 7.88 8.23
CA ASP A 169 17.02 8.95 9.10
C ASP A 169 16.53 10.35 8.70
N ASP A 170 16.44 10.64 7.40
CA ASP A 170 15.89 11.90 6.88
C ASP A 170 14.43 12.07 7.30
N LEU A 171 13.63 11.02 7.12
CA LEU A 171 12.20 11.01 7.39
C LEU A 171 11.94 11.09 8.90
N ASP A 172 12.65 10.30 9.69
CA ASP A 172 12.58 10.27 11.15
C ASP A 172 12.94 11.62 11.75
N TYR A 173 14.06 12.24 11.31
CA TYR A 173 14.43 13.59 11.76
C TYR A 173 13.33 14.64 11.49
N LEU A 174 12.67 14.57 10.33
CA LEU A 174 11.60 15.51 9.98
C LEU A 174 10.31 15.24 10.75
N LEU A 175 9.92 13.97 10.89
CA LEU A 175 8.69 13.57 11.55
C LEU A 175 8.77 13.71 13.07
N GLN A 176 9.94 13.52 13.68
CA GLN A 176 10.17 13.81 15.10
C GLN A 176 9.89 15.27 15.46
N LYS A 177 10.28 16.21 14.59
CA LYS A 177 9.97 17.65 14.78
C LYS A 177 8.46 17.92 14.79
N GLU A 178 7.72 17.17 13.98
CA GLU A 178 6.25 17.25 13.91
C GLU A 178 5.60 16.50 15.10
N GLY A 179 6.34 15.69 15.84
CA GLY A 179 5.88 15.00 17.06
C GLY A 179 5.58 13.51 16.86
N PHE A 180 6.07 12.93 15.77
CA PHE A 180 5.95 11.50 15.52
C PHE A 180 7.14 10.74 16.10
N LYS A 181 6.92 9.46 16.41
CA LYS A 181 7.97 8.46 16.61
C LYS A 181 7.82 7.41 15.51
N GLY A 182 8.90 6.72 15.18
CA GLY A 182 8.84 5.65 14.19
C GLY A 182 9.79 4.51 14.44
N VAL A 183 9.45 3.37 13.87
CA VAL A 183 10.24 2.13 13.87
C VAL A 183 10.43 1.67 12.44
N TYR A 184 11.59 1.08 12.16
CA TYR A 184 12.01 0.72 10.80
C TYR A 184 12.51 -0.71 10.74
N GLN A 185 12.07 -1.44 9.73
CA GLN A 185 12.57 -2.74 9.37
C GLN A 185 13.09 -2.72 7.94
N ALA A 186 14.42 -2.84 7.80
CA ALA A 186 15.04 -3.01 6.49
C ALA A 186 14.66 -4.36 5.87
N ARG A 187 14.54 -4.40 4.54
CA ARG A 187 14.59 -5.66 3.81
C ARG A 187 15.95 -6.31 3.98
N THR A 188 15.98 -7.62 3.84
CA THR A 188 17.22 -8.40 4.01
C THR A 188 18.02 -8.50 2.70
N GLY A 189 19.21 -9.09 2.75
CA GLY A 189 20.11 -9.20 1.60
C GLY A 189 20.60 -7.82 1.12
N ASP A 190 20.74 -7.65 -0.20
CA ASP A 190 21.29 -6.42 -0.80
C ASP A 190 20.26 -5.30 -1.01
N ALA A 191 19.01 -5.50 -0.57
CA ALA A 191 17.98 -4.48 -0.65
C ALA A 191 18.31 -3.31 0.30
N SER A 192 18.05 -2.09 -0.16
CA SER A 192 18.47 -0.88 0.55
C SER A 192 17.34 -0.10 1.22
N ASP A 193 16.13 -0.63 1.12
CA ASP A 193 14.86 -0.08 1.56
C ASP A 193 14.18 -1.03 2.54
N GLY A 194 13.09 -0.57 3.14
CA GLY A 194 12.32 -1.34 4.11
C GLY A 194 10.92 -0.81 4.31
N CYS A 195 10.31 -1.27 5.40
CA CYS A 195 9.05 -0.76 5.92
C CYS A 195 9.30 0.11 7.14
N ALA A 196 8.48 1.14 7.34
CA ALA A 196 8.47 1.90 8.58
C ALA A 196 7.03 2.11 9.08
N ILE A 197 6.85 2.11 10.40
CA ILE A 197 5.61 2.53 11.06
C ILE A 197 5.94 3.78 11.88
N PHE A 198 5.23 4.87 11.63
CA PHE A 198 5.30 6.10 12.43
C PHE A 198 3.95 6.36 13.11
N TRP A 199 3.97 6.92 14.32
CA TRP A 199 2.74 7.30 15.04
C TRP A 199 2.89 8.64 15.75
N ASN A 200 1.78 9.37 15.81
CA ASN A 200 1.72 10.68 16.43
C ASN A 200 1.80 10.51 17.95
N ASN A 201 2.90 10.99 18.52
CA ASN A 201 3.14 10.89 19.95
C ASN A 201 2.52 12.07 20.70
N LYS A 202 2.00 13.11 20.03
CA LYS A 202 1.33 14.25 20.68
C LYS A 202 -0.16 13.98 20.86
N LEU A 203 -0.69 14.21 22.07
CA LEU A 203 -2.14 14.33 22.25
C LEU A 203 -2.68 15.45 21.35
N PRO A 204 -3.90 15.31 20.80
CA PRO A 204 -4.55 16.42 20.13
C PRO A 204 -4.57 17.59 21.11
N ALA A 205 -4.03 18.73 20.70
CA ALA A 205 -4.17 19.96 21.45
C ALA A 205 -5.67 20.13 21.70
N GLY A 206 -6.10 19.99 22.96
CA GLY A 206 -7.46 20.35 23.32
C GLY A 206 -7.66 21.77 22.82
N LYS A 207 -8.74 22.04 22.08
CA LYS A 207 -9.08 23.37 21.57
C LYS A 207 -8.63 24.38 22.62
N SER A 208 -7.63 25.20 22.31
CA SER A 208 -7.05 26.12 23.27
C SER A 208 -8.21 26.85 23.93
N CYS A 209 -8.36 26.70 25.25
CA CYS A 209 -9.32 27.48 25.99
C CYS A 209 -9.02 28.94 25.62
N SER A 210 -10.02 29.66 25.10
CA SER A 210 -9.93 31.05 24.67
C SER A 210 -9.51 32.02 25.78
N PHE A 211 -9.25 31.50 26.98
CA PHE A 211 -8.87 32.23 28.17
C PHE A 211 -7.43 32.78 28.16
N CYS A 212 -6.53 32.26 27.31
CA CYS A 212 -5.14 32.75 27.27
C CYS A 212 -4.91 33.92 26.29
N SER A 213 -5.89 34.25 25.44
CA SER A 213 -5.77 35.39 24.51
C SER A 213 -6.02 36.74 25.18
N SER A 214 -6.64 36.77 26.37
CA SER A 214 -6.94 37.99 27.12
C SER A 214 -5.77 38.51 27.97
N PHE A 215 -4.67 37.78 28.11
CA PHE A 215 -3.52 38.23 28.92
C PHE A 215 -2.42 38.93 28.10
N LEU A 216 -2.45 38.82 26.76
CA LEU A 216 -1.45 39.43 25.87
C LEU A 216 -1.88 40.77 25.26
N ALA A 217 -3.07 41.28 25.58
CA ALA A 217 -3.65 42.46 24.93
C ALA A 217 -3.74 43.72 25.82
N THR A 218 -2.98 43.80 26.92
CA THR A 218 -2.88 45.06 27.71
C THR A 218 -1.45 45.33 28.15
N SER A 219 -0.64 45.88 27.23
CA SER A 219 0.51 46.72 27.62
C SER A 219 0.95 47.55 26.42
N THR A 220 0.17 48.59 26.11
CA THR A 220 0.70 49.78 25.47
C THR A 220 1.09 50.73 26.58
N GLU A 221 2.35 51.20 26.56
CA GLU A 221 3.02 52.12 27.49
C GLU A 221 3.90 51.48 28.58
N ILE A 222 5.06 50.92 28.20
CA ILE A 222 6.27 51.00 29.04
C ILE A 222 7.48 51.18 28.12
N GLU A 223 7.94 52.43 27.97
CA GLU A 223 9.32 52.71 27.55
C GLU A 223 10.28 52.31 28.68
N ASN A 224 11.39 51.68 28.31
CA ASN A 224 12.47 51.18 29.17
C ASN A 224 12.19 49.92 29.98
N CYS A 225 12.24 48.75 29.33
CA CYS A 225 12.28 47.47 30.04
C CYS A 225 12.94 46.34 29.22
N LEU A 226 14.24 46.48 28.90
CA LEU A 226 15.05 45.37 28.35
C LEU A 226 15.07 44.14 29.29
N LEU A 227 14.93 44.33 30.61
CA LEU A 227 14.83 43.25 31.59
C LEU A 227 13.45 42.54 31.57
N LEU A 228 12.38 43.23 31.21
CA LEU A 228 11.02 42.65 31.17
C LEU A 228 10.79 41.83 29.88
N ILE A 229 11.37 42.24 28.75
CA ILE A 229 11.33 41.46 27.49
C ILE A 229 12.07 40.14 27.65
N VAL A 230 13.23 40.13 28.32
CA VAL A 230 13.97 38.90 28.62
C VAL A 230 13.17 38.01 29.57
N SER A 231 12.47 38.60 30.54
CA SER A 231 11.63 37.86 31.49
C SER A 231 10.38 37.26 30.84
N ILE A 232 9.72 37.98 29.93
CA ILE A 232 8.57 37.48 29.15
C ILE A 232 9.02 36.41 28.16
N SER A 233 10.18 36.56 27.52
CA SER A 233 10.74 35.54 26.62
C SER A 233 11.19 34.29 27.38
N PHE A 234 11.71 34.46 28.60
CA PHE A 234 12.11 33.35 29.46
C PHE A 234 10.89 32.64 30.05
N LEU A 235 9.84 33.38 30.46
CA LEU A 235 8.57 32.82 30.95
C LEU A 235 7.73 32.23 29.82
N SER A 236 7.75 32.77 28.60
CA SER A 236 7.11 32.15 27.43
C SER A 236 7.83 30.88 27.05
N ASN A 237 9.16 30.85 27.13
CA ASN A 237 9.95 29.64 26.93
C ASN A 237 9.75 28.64 28.08
N LEU A 238 9.68 29.07 29.34
CA LEU A 238 9.43 28.17 30.48
C LEU A 238 8.00 27.64 30.48
N CYS A 239 7.02 28.45 30.09
CA CYS A 239 5.61 28.05 29.94
C CYS A 239 5.44 27.14 28.73
N TYR A 240 6.10 27.42 27.60
CA TYR A 240 6.18 26.50 26.45
C TYR A 240 6.86 25.18 26.86
N PHE A 241 7.97 25.24 27.62
CA PHE A 241 8.72 24.07 28.08
C PHE A 241 7.99 23.27 29.18
N GLN A 242 7.19 23.91 30.03
CA GLN A 242 6.31 23.25 31.00
C GLN A 242 5.06 22.67 30.31
N PHE A 243 4.48 23.33 29.31
CA PHE A 243 3.37 22.77 28.53
C PHE A 243 3.79 21.58 27.67
N THR A 244 5.01 21.57 27.13
CA THR A 244 5.55 20.40 26.38
C THR A 244 5.82 19.19 27.28
N ASN A 245 5.97 19.38 28.59
CA ASN A 245 6.22 18.29 29.56
C ASN A 245 4.97 17.80 30.30
N ILE A 246 3.80 18.43 30.09
CA ILE A 246 2.52 18.02 30.71
C ILE A 246 1.60 17.29 29.69
N SER A 247 1.97 17.23 28.40
CA SER A 247 1.18 16.50 27.41
C SER A 247 1.44 15.00 27.49
N GLY A 248 0.47 14.22 27.97
CA GLY A 248 0.44 12.78 27.75
C GLY A 248 0.56 12.41 26.26
N TYR A 249 0.91 11.17 25.98
CA TYR A 249 1.05 10.66 24.61
C TYR A 249 -0.31 10.21 24.06
N ARG A 250 -0.56 10.35 22.75
CA ARG A 250 -1.81 9.84 22.15
C ARG A 250 -1.80 8.31 22.03
N PHE A 251 -0.65 7.74 21.70
CA PHE A 251 -0.48 6.29 21.59
C PHE A 251 0.76 5.85 22.35
N ASP A 252 0.62 4.78 23.12
CA ASP A 252 1.74 4.02 23.65
C ASP A 252 1.92 2.75 22.81
N ILE A 253 3.16 2.47 22.41
CA ILE A 253 3.49 1.20 21.77
C ILE A 253 3.66 0.14 22.87
N LEU A 254 2.88 -0.93 22.77
CA LEU A 254 2.88 -2.04 23.73
C LEU A 254 3.74 -3.21 23.24
N HIS A 255 3.81 -3.39 21.92
CA HIS A 255 4.56 -4.46 21.27
C HIS A 255 5.04 -4.04 19.89
N GLU A 256 6.20 -4.56 19.49
CA GLU A 256 6.77 -4.44 18.15
C GLU A 256 7.33 -5.80 17.73
N GLU A 257 6.89 -6.29 16.58
CA GLU A 257 7.39 -7.49 15.92
C GLU A 257 7.65 -7.21 14.44
N SER A 258 8.65 -7.89 13.88
CA SER A 258 8.92 -7.87 12.44
C SER A 258 9.17 -9.29 11.93
N ILE A 259 8.73 -9.58 10.70
CA ILE A 259 9.03 -10.85 10.03
C ILE A 259 9.99 -10.59 8.89
N GLU A 260 11.14 -11.27 8.93
CA GLU A 260 12.02 -11.42 7.78
C GLU A 260 11.63 -12.68 7.01
N PHE A 261 11.01 -12.51 5.84
CA PHE A 261 10.49 -13.64 5.06
C PHE A 261 11.60 -14.57 4.54
N GLN A 262 12.86 -14.12 4.53
CA GLN A 262 13.99 -14.96 4.15
C GLN A 262 14.14 -16.18 5.07
N ASN A 263 13.76 -16.05 6.35
CA ASN A 263 13.82 -17.13 7.34
C ASN A 263 12.85 -18.27 7.03
N PHE A 264 11.93 -18.04 6.09
CA PHE A 264 10.94 -18.99 5.61
C PHE A 264 11.13 -19.35 4.13
N ASN A 265 12.29 -19.01 3.53
CA ASN A 265 12.58 -19.15 2.10
C ASN A 265 11.65 -18.33 1.18
N LEU A 266 11.05 -17.25 1.71
CA LEU A 266 10.07 -16.42 1.02
C LEU A 266 10.65 -15.07 0.57
N ARG A 267 11.91 -15.05 0.12
CA ARG A 267 12.66 -13.85 -0.33
C ARG A 267 12.87 -12.82 0.78
N ASN A 268 13.51 -11.72 0.42
CA ASN A 268 14.04 -10.72 1.34
C ASN A 268 13.04 -9.64 1.77
N ASN A 269 11.76 -9.81 1.41
CA ASN A 269 10.71 -8.92 1.86
C ASN A 269 10.56 -8.98 3.38
N VAL A 270 9.89 -7.98 3.94
CA VAL A 270 9.63 -7.89 5.37
C VAL A 270 8.21 -7.39 5.65
N CYS A 271 7.74 -7.61 6.88
CA CYS A 271 6.59 -6.91 7.44
C CYS A 271 6.86 -6.50 8.89
N GLN A 272 6.04 -5.58 9.39
CA GLN A 272 6.06 -5.07 10.77
C GLN A 272 4.65 -5.20 11.37
N LEU A 273 4.58 -5.44 12.67
CA LEU A 273 3.36 -5.55 13.47
C LEU A 273 3.60 -4.79 14.78
N CYS A 274 2.77 -3.77 15.05
CA CYS A 274 2.85 -2.98 16.27
C CYS A 274 1.51 -3.04 17.00
N VAL A 275 1.54 -3.28 18.32
CA VAL A 275 0.35 -3.15 19.18
C VAL A 275 0.38 -1.78 19.83
N PHE A 276 -0.69 -1.01 19.67
CA PHE A 276 -0.86 0.31 20.22
C PHE A 276 -1.94 0.32 21.29
N LYS A 277 -1.72 1.10 22.35
CA LYS A 277 -2.75 1.57 23.28
C LYS A 277 -3.09 3.01 22.97
N MET A 278 -4.37 3.30 22.75
CA MET A 278 -4.84 4.66 22.51
C MET A 278 -5.24 5.34 23.82
N ASN A 279 -4.57 6.45 24.14
CA ASN A 279 -4.87 7.24 25.34
C ASN A 279 -6.02 8.21 25.06
N VAL A 280 -7.22 7.85 25.53
CA VAL A 280 -8.44 8.65 25.39
C VAL A 280 -8.53 9.66 26.53
N LYS A 281 -8.77 10.94 26.21
CA LYS A 281 -9.11 11.92 27.25
C LYS A 281 -10.55 11.62 27.69
N SER A 282 -10.77 11.40 29.00
CA SER A 282 -12.13 11.46 29.51
C SER A 282 -12.66 12.87 29.22
N SER A 283 -13.60 12.97 28.28
CA SER A 283 -14.45 14.15 28.22
C SER A 283 -15.08 14.28 29.60
N THR A 284 -14.85 15.43 30.25
CA THR A 284 -15.47 15.82 31.53
C THR A 284 -16.97 15.57 31.46
N LYS A 285 -17.42 14.39 31.89
CA LYS A 285 -18.81 14.16 32.23
C LYS A 285 -19.01 14.88 33.56
N ASP A 286 -20.01 15.75 33.57
CA ASP A 286 -20.45 16.50 34.73
C ASP A 286 -20.48 15.63 35.99
N VAL A 287 -20.01 16.23 37.08
CA VAL A 287 -19.97 15.64 38.42
C VAL A 287 -21.41 15.41 38.90
N SER A 288 -22.02 14.31 38.49
CA SER A 288 -23.17 13.70 39.18
C SER A 288 -23.53 12.36 38.54
N ALA A 289 -22.93 11.27 39.04
CA ALA A 289 -23.58 9.99 39.35
C ALA A 289 -22.54 8.88 39.42
N SER A 290 -22.55 8.22 40.56
CA SER A 290 -21.77 7.04 40.94
C SER A 290 -22.02 5.85 40.00
N ASN A 291 -20.99 5.47 39.24
CA ASN A 291 -20.51 4.09 39.08
C ASN A 291 -19.23 4.16 38.22
N SER A 292 -18.08 4.02 38.88
CA SER A 292 -16.76 4.07 38.24
C SER A 292 -16.46 2.74 37.54
N GLU A 293 -17.07 2.50 36.39
CA GLU A 293 -16.46 1.60 35.41
C GLU A 293 -15.27 2.34 34.81
N SER A 294 -14.07 1.81 35.05
CA SER A 294 -12.85 2.34 34.44
C SER A 294 -12.97 2.18 32.93
N VAL A 295 -13.16 3.29 32.21
CA VAL A 295 -13.13 3.28 30.74
C VAL A 295 -11.75 2.77 30.31
N SER A 296 -11.70 1.54 29.82
CA SER A 296 -10.47 0.92 29.34
C SER A 296 -10.03 1.63 28.06
N SER A 297 -8.80 2.10 28.01
CA SER A 297 -8.19 2.67 26.81
C SER A 297 -8.05 1.59 25.74
N PRO A 298 -8.64 1.74 24.54
CA PRO A 298 -8.65 0.68 23.54
C PRO A 298 -7.23 0.40 23.05
N SER A 299 -6.93 -0.88 22.87
CA SER A 299 -5.69 -1.34 22.24
C SER A 299 -6.01 -1.98 20.90
N PHE A 300 -5.10 -1.87 19.93
CA PHE A 300 -5.29 -2.39 18.58
C PHE A 300 -3.95 -2.67 17.92
N LEU A 301 -3.96 -3.56 16.93
CA LEU A 301 -2.79 -3.96 16.17
C LEU A 301 -2.76 -3.23 14.82
N VAL A 302 -1.57 -2.74 14.45
CA VAL A 302 -1.29 -2.21 13.11
C VAL A 302 -0.21 -3.06 12.47
N GLY A 303 -0.50 -3.63 11.30
CA GLY A 303 0.45 -4.32 10.44
C GLY A 303 0.83 -3.48 9.22
N ASN A 304 2.10 -3.58 8.81
CA ASN A 304 2.63 -2.99 7.59
C ASN A 304 3.43 -4.03 6.79
N ILE A 305 3.16 -4.18 5.49
CA ILE A 305 3.85 -5.14 4.63
C ILE A 305 4.18 -4.57 3.24
N HIS A 306 5.29 -5.02 2.66
CA HIS A 306 5.57 -4.86 1.23
C HIS A 306 5.83 -6.25 0.60
N VAL A 307 4.81 -6.79 -0.05
CA VAL A 307 4.80 -8.13 -0.66
C VAL A 307 5.66 -8.14 -1.93
N LEU A 308 6.26 -9.30 -2.24
CA LEU A 308 7.11 -9.51 -3.42
C LEU A 308 6.47 -8.96 -4.71
N TYR A 309 7.22 -8.13 -5.45
CA TYR A 309 6.76 -7.56 -6.73
C TYR A 309 6.52 -8.61 -7.83
N ASN A 310 7.44 -9.58 -7.98
CA ASN A 310 7.46 -10.50 -9.13
C ASN A 310 6.10 -11.21 -9.33
N PRO A 311 5.38 -10.90 -10.42
CA PRO A 311 4.01 -11.37 -10.60
C PRO A 311 3.95 -12.88 -10.89
N ASN A 312 5.05 -13.48 -11.33
CA ASN A 312 5.12 -14.91 -11.59
C ASN A 312 5.28 -15.75 -10.33
N ARG A 313 5.41 -15.16 -9.14
CA ARG A 313 5.72 -15.87 -7.88
C ARG A 313 4.58 -15.82 -6.86
N GLY A 314 3.37 -16.17 -7.30
CA GLY A 314 2.19 -16.25 -6.44
C GLY A 314 2.36 -17.18 -5.24
N ASP A 315 3.18 -18.22 -5.37
CA ASP A 315 3.61 -19.11 -4.28
C ASP A 315 4.28 -18.34 -3.13
N ILE A 316 5.27 -17.49 -3.45
CA ILE A 316 5.95 -16.68 -2.43
C ILE A 316 5.00 -15.62 -1.88
N LYS A 317 4.25 -14.94 -2.74
CA LYS A 317 3.31 -13.89 -2.29
C LYS A 317 2.29 -14.44 -1.29
N LEU A 318 1.70 -15.61 -1.56
CA LEU A 318 0.76 -16.26 -0.64
C LEU A 318 1.43 -16.66 0.66
N GLY A 319 2.65 -17.22 0.60
CA GLY A 319 3.41 -17.55 1.81
C GLY A 319 3.69 -16.33 2.69
N GLN A 320 4.08 -15.21 2.09
CA GLN A 320 4.33 -13.94 2.80
C GLN A 320 3.06 -13.41 3.47
N VAL A 321 1.96 -13.34 2.72
CA VAL A 321 0.67 -12.85 3.23
C VAL A 321 0.13 -13.81 4.31
N ARG A 322 0.25 -15.13 4.13
CA ARG A 322 -0.13 -16.14 5.14
C ARG A 322 0.57 -15.89 6.47
N LEU A 323 1.90 -15.82 6.47
CA LEU A 323 2.68 -15.62 7.71
C LEU A 323 2.36 -14.27 8.38
N PHE A 324 2.14 -13.22 7.58
CA PHE A 324 1.71 -11.92 8.09
C PHE A 324 0.34 -11.99 8.78
N LEU A 325 -0.63 -12.68 8.19
CA LEU A 325 -1.96 -12.89 8.78
C LEU A 325 -1.90 -13.80 10.01
N GLU A 326 -1.09 -14.86 9.99
CA GLU A 326 -0.88 -15.77 11.13
C GLU A 326 -0.29 -15.02 12.34
N SER A 327 0.74 -14.20 12.15
CA SER A 327 1.29 -13.36 13.24
C SER A 327 0.31 -12.29 13.71
N ALA A 328 -0.41 -11.62 12.80
CA ALA A 328 -1.42 -10.64 13.18
C ALA A 328 -2.55 -11.27 14.03
N GLN A 329 -3.03 -12.45 13.63
CA GLN A 329 -4.03 -13.20 14.39
C GLN A 329 -3.49 -13.63 15.75
N ARG A 330 -2.27 -14.16 15.81
CA ARG A 330 -1.64 -14.58 17.06
C ARG A 330 -1.50 -13.40 18.02
N LEU A 331 -0.96 -12.27 17.56
CA LEU A 331 -0.79 -11.07 18.38
C LEU A 331 -2.13 -10.47 18.81
N SER A 332 -3.14 -10.45 17.94
CA SER A 332 -4.49 -10.04 18.32
C SER A 332 -4.99 -10.85 19.52
N HIS A 333 -4.86 -12.18 19.46
CA HIS A 333 -5.28 -13.08 20.53
C HIS A 333 -4.45 -12.91 21.82
N GLU A 334 -3.11 -12.85 21.71
CA GLU A 334 -2.20 -12.65 22.85
C GLU A 334 -2.49 -11.36 23.64
N TRP A 335 -3.00 -10.34 22.96
CA TRP A 335 -3.35 -9.05 23.57
C TRP A 335 -4.85 -8.91 23.92
N GLY A 336 -5.60 -10.01 23.91
CA GLY A 336 -7.01 -10.04 24.31
C GLY A 336 -7.99 -9.81 23.17
N ASP A 337 -7.76 -10.48 22.04
CA ASP A 337 -8.57 -10.40 20.80
C ASP A 337 -8.75 -8.96 20.30
N ILE A 338 -7.67 -8.17 20.35
CA ILE A 338 -7.70 -6.75 19.99
C ILE A 338 -7.98 -6.54 18.49
N PRO A 339 -8.66 -5.43 18.12
CA PRO A 339 -8.89 -5.05 16.73
C PRO A 339 -7.61 -4.97 15.90
N VAL A 340 -7.69 -5.31 14.61
CA VAL A 340 -6.54 -5.38 13.70
C VAL A 340 -6.74 -4.47 12.49
N VAL A 341 -5.71 -3.70 12.14
CA VAL A 341 -5.60 -2.96 10.88
C VAL A 341 -4.32 -3.39 10.16
N LEU A 342 -4.45 -3.88 8.92
CA LEU A 342 -3.31 -4.34 8.11
C LEU A 342 -3.20 -3.49 6.85
N ALA A 343 -2.08 -2.78 6.71
CA ALA A 343 -1.82 -1.91 5.57
C ALA A 343 -0.60 -2.38 4.78
N GLY A 344 -0.53 -1.98 3.52
CA GLY A 344 0.68 -2.16 2.74
C GLY A 344 0.49 -2.26 1.24
N ASP A 345 1.62 -2.43 0.54
CA ASP A 345 1.68 -2.75 -0.87
C ASP A 345 1.69 -4.28 -1.02
N LEU A 346 0.55 -4.82 -1.47
CA LEU A 346 0.38 -6.26 -1.68
C LEU A 346 0.88 -6.72 -3.06
N ASN A 347 1.24 -5.79 -3.94
CA ASN A 347 1.55 -6.05 -5.33
C ASN A 347 0.51 -7.01 -5.96
N SER A 348 -0.78 -6.81 -5.64
CA SER A 348 -1.88 -7.68 -6.04
C SER A 348 -3.13 -6.86 -6.31
N MET A 349 -3.87 -7.15 -7.38
CA MET A 349 -5.01 -6.34 -7.83
C MET A 349 -6.35 -6.79 -7.21
N PRO A 350 -7.40 -5.96 -7.18
CA PRO A 350 -8.69 -6.30 -6.56
C PRO A 350 -9.38 -7.55 -7.14
N GLN A 351 -9.18 -7.83 -8.44
CA GLN A 351 -9.74 -9.02 -9.11
C GLN A 351 -8.93 -10.31 -8.89
N SER A 352 -7.90 -10.27 -8.05
CA SER A 352 -6.93 -11.35 -7.92
C SER A 352 -7.36 -12.44 -6.93
N ALA A 353 -6.78 -13.63 -7.05
CA ALA A 353 -6.99 -14.71 -6.07
C ALA A 353 -6.43 -14.33 -4.68
N MET A 354 -5.40 -13.47 -4.63
CA MET A 354 -4.90 -12.90 -3.37
C MET A 354 -5.96 -12.06 -2.66
N TYR A 355 -6.66 -11.18 -3.39
CA TYR A 355 -7.74 -10.38 -2.82
C TYR A 355 -8.91 -11.27 -2.37
N GLN A 356 -9.24 -12.30 -3.15
CA GLN A 356 -10.22 -13.31 -2.76
C GLN A 356 -9.81 -14.01 -1.46
N PHE A 357 -8.56 -14.44 -1.32
CA PHE A 357 -8.06 -15.08 -0.10
C PHE A 357 -8.30 -14.20 1.13
N LEU A 358 -7.93 -12.92 1.06
CA LEU A 358 -8.08 -11.95 2.14
C LEU A 358 -9.54 -11.69 2.54
N THR A 359 -10.47 -11.74 1.56
CA THR A 359 -11.89 -11.43 1.80
C THR A 359 -12.75 -12.64 2.13
N SER A 360 -12.43 -13.83 1.61
CA SER A 360 -13.20 -15.05 1.87
C SER A 360 -12.63 -15.95 2.95
N ASN A 361 -11.51 -15.56 3.58
CA ASN A 361 -10.81 -16.30 4.64
C ASN A 361 -10.22 -17.65 4.22
N LYS A 362 -10.49 -18.08 2.99
CA LYS A 362 -10.05 -19.35 2.43
C LYS A 362 -9.77 -19.22 0.94
N LEU A 363 -8.82 -20.02 0.44
CA LEU A 363 -8.52 -20.12 -0.98
C LEU A 363 -8.07 -21.55 -1.32
N ASP A 364 -8.67 -22.14 -2.35
CA ASP A 364 -8.15 -23.36 -2.96
C ASP A 364 -7.11 -22.98 -4.03
N ILE A 365 -5.82 -23.08 -3.69
CA ILE A 365 -4.76 -22.58 -4.57
C ILE A 365 -4.60 -23.40 -5.85
N GLN A 366 -5.09 -24.66 -5.88
CA GLN A 366 -5.02 -25.51 -7.08
C GLN A 366 -6.00 -25.06 -8.18
N MET A 367 -6.99 -24.25 -7.82
CA MET A 367 -7.95 -23.66 -8.75
C MET A 367 -7.38 -22.45 -9.50
N HIS A 368 -6.15 -22.03 -9.19
CA HIS A 368 -5.53 -20.83 -9.75
C HIS A 368 -4.13 -21.14 -10.32
N ASP A 369 -3.81 -20.52 -11.45
CA ASP A 369 -2.42 -20.49 -11.94
C ASP A 369 -1.58 -19.66 -10.96
N ARG A 370 -0.48 -20.23 -10.49
CA ARG A 370 0.52 -19.56 -9.63
C ARG A 370 0.96 -18.20 -10.16
N LYS A 371 1.03 -18.00 -11.48
CA LYS A 371 1.44 -16.73 -12.10
C LYS A 371 0.30 -15.71 -12.19
N GLN A 372 -0.93 -16.09 -11.86
CA GLN A 372 -2.12 -15.26 -11.93
C GLN A 372 -2.66 -14.89 -10.54
N ILE A 373 -2.06 -15.43 -9.47
CA ILE A 373 -2.48 -15.19 -8.08
C ILE A 373 -2.62 -13.71 -7.73
N SER A 374 -1.69 -12.86 -8.18
CA SER A 374 -1.73 -11.42 -7.89
C SER A 374 -2.56 -10.60 -8.87
N GLY A 375 -3.01 -11.17 -9.99
CA GLY A 375 -3.74 -10.42 -11.02
C GLY A 375 -2.93 -9.34 -11.76
N GLN A 376 -1.65 -9.15 -11.44
CA GLN A 376 -0.77 -8.16 -12.08
C GLN A 376 -0.51 -8.46 -13.56
N ILE A 377 -0.56 -9.75 -13.95
CA ILE A 377 -0.47 -10.18 -15.35
C ILE A 377 -1.90 -10.23 -15.87
N TYR A 378 -2.39 -9.12 -16.40
CA TYR A 378 -3.67 -9.15 -17.13
C TYR A 378 -3.55 -10.10 -18.32
N PRO A 379 -4.45 -11.09 -18.50
CA PRO A 379 -4.47 -11.80 -19.75
C PRO A 379 -5.14 -10.89 -20.81
N LEU A 380 -4.45 -10.67 -21.93
CA LEU A 380 -5.05 -10.15 -23.18
C LEU A 380 -6.12 -11.11 -23.77
N GLN A 381 -6.48 -12.17 -23.07
CA GLN A 381 -7.43 -13.17 -23.53
C GLN A 381 -8.29 -13.63 -22.34
N ASN A 382 -9.60 -13.39 -22.45
CA ASN A 382 -10.62 -14.20 -21.78
C ASN A 382 -10.34 -15.68 -22.09
N ARG A 383 -9.53 -16.34 -21.25
CA ARG A 383 -9.59 -17.78 -21.14
C ARG A 383 -10.75 -18.05 -20.20
N SER A 384 -11.89 -18.38 -20.80
CA SER A 384 -13.05 -18.92 -20.11
C SER A 384 -12.56 -19.89 -19.04
N PHE A 385 -13.02 -19.70 -17.80
CA PHE A 385 -12.75 -20.61 -16.68
C PHE A 385 -13.12 -22.02 -17.17
N ASN A 386 -12.13 -22.88 -17.35
CA ASN A 386 -12.35 -24.26 -17.74
C ASN A 386 -12.24 -25.08 -16.45
N PRO A 387 -13.37 -25.48 -15.82
CA PRO A 387 -13.36 -26.18 -14.53
C PRO A 387 -12.64 -27.54 -14.54
N ARG A 388 -12.09 -27.96 -15.70
CA ARG A 388 -11.25 -29.14 -15.87
C ARG A 388 -9.74 -28.85 -15.76
N LEU A 389 -9.32 -27.59 -15.62
CA LEU A 389 -7.92 -27.22 -15.45
C LEU A 389 -7.60 -27.09 -13.96
N SER A 390 -7.22 -28.21 -13.32
CA SER A 390 -6.41 -28.13 -12.11
C SER A 390 -5.03 -27.62 -12.52
N TYR A 391 -4.60 -26.50 -11.95
CA TYR A 391 -3.25 -26.00 -12.17
C TYR A 391 -2.31 -26.82 -11.30
N ARG A 392 -1.29 -27.42 -11.93
CA ARG A 392 -0.36 -28.31 -11.22
C ARG A 392 0.75 -27.48 -10.58
N TRP A 393 0.61 -27.24 -9.28
CA TRP A 393 1.66 -26.69 -8.42
C TRP A 393 2.66 -27.78 -8.05
N SER A 394 3.94 -27.44 -7.92
CA SER A 394 4.93 -28.36 -7.35
C SER A 394 4.72 -28.48 -5.83
N ASN A 395 5.23 -29.56 -5.21
CA ASN A 395 5.16 -29.72 -3.76
C ASN A 395 5.89 -28.58 -3.02
N GLU A 396 6.99 -28.09 -3.60
CA GLU A 396 7.73 -26.94 -3.06
C GLU A 396 6.88 -25.66 -3.14
N GLU A 397 6.21 -25.41 -4.26
CA GLU A 397 5.34 -24.24 -4.44
C GLU A 397 4.14 -24.28 -3.48
N LEU A 398 3.54 -25.47 -3.28
CA LEU A 398 2.49 -25.68 -2.28
C LEU A 398 3.01 -25.42 -0.86
N LEU A 399 4.18 -25.95 -0.52
CA LEU A 399 4.79 -25.77 0.80
C LEU A 399 5.13 -24.30 1.08
N LEU A 400 5.68 -23.58 0.10
CA LEU A 400 5.96 -22.15 0.22
C LEU A 400 4.67 -21.35 0.45
N ALA A 401 3.60 -21.66 -0.30
CA ALA A 401 2.34 -20.94 -0.20
C ALA A 401 1.59 -21.25 1.11
N THR A 402 1.50 -22.52 1.51
CA THR A 402 0.60 -22.96 2.59
C THR A 402 1.29 -23.37 3.88
N GLY A 403 2.62 -23.51 3.88
CA GLY A 403 3.40 -24.01 5.02
C GLY A 403 3.22 -25.51 5.31
N THR A 404 2.19 -26.15 4.75
CA THR A 404 1.83 -27.55 5.03
C THR A 404 1.85 -28.44 3.80
N GLY A 405 1.85 -27.85 2.60
CA GLY A 405 1.68 -28.57 1.34
C GLY A 405 0.21 -28.88 0.99
N ALA A 406 -0.75 -28.46 1.82
CA ALA A 406 -2.18 -28.54 1.52
C ALA A 406 -2.56 -27.64 0.34
N SER A 407 -3.70 -27.92 -0.31
CA SER A 407 -4.27 -27.07 -1.35
C SER A 407 -5.14 -25.93 -0.82
N GLN A 408 -5.62 -26.05 0.42
CA GLN A 408 -6.44 -25.03 1.05
C GLN A 408 -5.56 -24.11 1.90
N LEU A 409 -5.66 -22.82 1.65
CA LEU A 409 -5.08 -21.77 2.47
C LEU A 409 -6.21 -21.11 3.26
N ILE A 410 -6.04 -20.94 4.58
CA ILE A 410 -7.09 -20.42 5.48
C ILE A 410 -6.49 -19.39 6.44
N HIS A 411 -7.23 -18.32 6.76
CA HIS A 411 -6.94 -17.41 7.87
C HIS A 411 -8.22 -17.09 8.67
N GLN A 412 -8.11 -16.74 9.95
CA GLN A 412 -9.29 -16.51 10.79
C GLN A 412 -9.70 -15.03 10.90
N LEU A 413 -8.84 -14.09 10.48
CA LEU A 413 -9.18 -12.65 10.52
C LEU A 413 -10.33 -12.35 9.56
N GLN A 414 -11.43 -11.76 10.04
CA GLN A 414 -12.53 -11.32 9.17
C GLN A 414 -12.22 -9.95 8.57
N LEU A 415 -11.44 -9.93 7.49
CA LEU A 415 -10.92 -8.68 6.92
C LEU A 415 -11.90 -8.03 5.95
N ARG A 416 -11.99 -6.71 6.04
CA ARG A 416 -12.66 -5.83 5.08
C ARG A 416 -11.70 -4.75 4.62
N SER A 417 -11.77 -4.39 3.34
CA SER A 417 -11.02 -3.24 2.83
C SER A 417 -11.73 -1.96 3.24
N ALA A 418 -10.97 -1.01 3.80
CA ALA A 418 -11.49 0.31 4.17
C ALA A 418 -12.04 1.09 2.96
N TYR A 419 -11.55 0.80 1.75
CA TYR A 419 -11.93 1.49 0.53
C TYR A 419 -13.10 0.84 -0.21
N ALA A 420 -13.22 -0.49 -0.17
CA ALA A 420 -14.25 -1.22 -0.91
C ALA A 420 -15.69 -0.80 -0.55
N GLY A 421 -15.95 -0.45 0.71
CA GLY A 421 -17.25 0.02 1.17
C GLY A 421 -17.49 1.53 1.03
N ALA A 422 -16.47 2.30 0.65
CA ALA A 422 -16.58 3.75 0.58
C ALA A 422 -17.29 4.19 -0.70
N PRO A 423 -18.20 5.16 -0.64
CA PRO A 423 -18.78 5.75 -1.84
C PRO A 423 -17.70 6.25 -2.80
N GLY A 424 -18.02 6.29 -4.09
CA GLY A 424 -17.13 6.88 -5.07
C GLY A 424 -17.76 6.97 -6.45
N SER A 425 -17.06 7.65 -7.35
CA SER A 425 -17.51 7.79 -8.74
C SER A 425 -16.90 6.70 -9.61
N SER A 426 -17.54 6.39 -10.73
CA SER A 426 -16.96 5.49 -11.76
C SER A 426 -15.65 5.99 -12.38
N ARG A 427 -15.22 7.21 -12.03
CA ARG A 427 -13.92 7.78 -12.45
C ARG A 427 -12.77 7.43 -11.49
N THR A 428 -13.09 7.07 -10.25
CA THR A 428 -12.12 6.76 -9.19
C THR A 428 -12.28 5.34 -8.63
N ARG A 429 -13.43 4.69 -8.83
CA ARG A 429 -13.74 3.36 -8.30
C ARG A 429 -14.06 2.32 -9.37
N GLU A 430 -13.69 1.08 -9.05
CA GLU A 430 -14.08 -0.13 -9.77
C GLU A 430 -15.42 -0.68 -9.27
N ASN A 431 -15.94 -1.71 -9.95
CA ASN A 431 -17.17 -2.39 -9.52
C ASN A 431 -17.05 -3.07 -8.16
N SER A 432 -15.83 -3.43 -7.73
CA SER A 432 -15.54 -3.96 -6.40
C SER A 432 -15.61 -2.90 -5.29
N GLY A 433 -15.75 -1.62 -5.66
CA GLY A 433 -15.65 -0.49 -4.73
C GLY A 433 -14.22 -0.06 -4.43
N GLU A 434 -13.21 -0.79 -4.90
CA GLU A 434 -11.80 -0.40 -4.75
C GLU A 434 -11.43 0.77 -5.67
N PRO A 435 -10.37 1.54 -5.36
CA PRO A 435 -9.81 2.51 -6.29
C PRO A 435 -9.46 1.86 -7.63
N LEU A 436 -9.57 2.64 -8.72
CA LEU A 436 -9.07 2.22 -10.04
C LEU A 436 -7.55 2.18 -10.13
N ALA A 437 -6.87 3.01 -9.34
CA ALA A 437 -5.42 3.03 -9.28
C ALA A 437 -4.92 3.61 -7.96
N THR A 438 -3.92 2.93 -7.40
CA THR A 438 -3.09 3.41 -6.29
C THR A 438 -1.65 3.62 -6.75
N SER A 439 -1.21 2.98 -7.84
CA SER A 439 0.12 3.15 -8.44
C SER A 439 0.03 3.47 -9.93
N TYR A 440 0.94 4.32 -10.43
CA TYR A 440 1.05 4.67 -11.85
C TYR A 440 2.47 5.00 -12.31
N HIS A 441 3.04 4.12 -13.14
CA HIS A 441 4.27 4.39 -13.89
C HIS A 441 4.13 3.90 -15.34
N SER A 442 5.19 3.98 -16.15
CA SER A 442 5.09 3.71 -17.60
C SER A 442 4.67 2.28 -18.00
N LYS A 443 4.68 1.33 -17.06
CA LYS A 443 4.37 -0.09 -17.32
C LYS A 443 3.19 -0.62 -16.50
N PHE A 444 2.69 0.14 -15.53
CA PHE A 444 1.62 -0.30 -14.65
C PHE A 444 0.73 0.88 -14.27
N LEU A 445 -0.57 0.61 -14.22
CA LEU A 445 -1.59 1.50 -13.68
C LEU A 445 -2.65 0.60 -13.05
N GLY A 446 -2.82 0.68 -11.74
CA GLY A 446 -3.78 -0.17 -11.03
C GLY A 446 -3.65 -0.05 -9.53
N THR A 447 -4.50 -0.80 -8.83
CA THR A 447 -4.56 -0.84 -7.37
C THR A 447 -3.75 -2.02 -6.84
N VAL A 448 -2.81 -1.72 -5.95
CA VAL A 448 -1.94 -2.70 -5.27
C VAL A 448 -1.74 -2.41 -3.79
N ASP A 449 -2.12 -1.21 -3.36
CA ASP A 449 -2.03 -0.76 -1.97
C ASP A 449 -3.40 -0.91 -1.30
N TYR A 450 -3.41 -1.34 -0.04
CA TYR A 450 -4.65 -1.58 0.70
C TYR A 450 -4.53 -1.17 2.17
N ILE A 451 -5.68 -0.89 2.77
CA ILE A 451 -5.86 -0.83 4.22
C ILE A 451 -7.02 -1.78 4.56
N TRP A 452 -6.68 -2.90 5.18
CA TRP A 452 -7.60 -3.91 5.68
C TRP A 452 -7.86 -3.68 7.16
N HIS A 453 -9.06 -4.00 7.62
CA HIS A 453 -9.41 -3.96 9.03
C HIS A 453 -10.34 -5.10 9.40
N THR A 454 -10.32 -5.51 10.66
CA THR A 454 -11.31 -6.43 11.23
C THR A 454 -12.63 -5.71 11.55
N THR A 455 -13.66 -6.47 11.92
CA THR A 455 -15.04 -5.99 12.09
C THR A 455 -15.25 -5.01 13.23
N GLU A 456 -14.32 -4.96 14.19
CA GLU A 456 -14.31 -4.04 15.33
C GLU A 456 -13.93 -2.60 14.90
N PHE A 457 -13.53 -2.40 13.64
CA PHE A 457 -13.37 -1.09 13.04
C PHE A 457 -14.44 -0.79 12.00
N VAL A 458 -14.92 0.46 12.01
CA VAL A 458 -15.80 1.00 10.99
C VAL A 458 -15.12 2.17 10.28
N PRO A 459 -14.96 2.12 8.94
CA PRO A 459 -14.46 3.26 8.18
C PRO A 459 -15.43 4.44 8.27
N VAL A 460 -14.94 5.58 8.77
CA VAL A 460 -15.67 6.86 8.84
C VAL A 460 -15.57 7.60 7.51
N ARG A 461 -14.35 7.69 6.98
CA ARG A 461 -14.05 8.31 5.69
C ARG A 461 -12.73 7.80 5.14
N VAL A 462 -12.61 7.83 3.83
CA VAL A 462 -11.38 7.56 3.11
C VAL A 462 -11.02 8.73 2.22
N LEU A 463 -9.74 8.91 1.96
CA LEU A 463 -9.26 9.91 1.03
C LEU A 463 -9.28 9.33 -0.39
N ASP A 464 -10.12 9.87 -1.26
CA ASP A 464 -10.27 9.36 -2.62
C ASP A 464 -8.95 9.43 -3.41
N THR A 465 -8.78 8.53 -4.37
CA THR A 465 -7.64 8.55 -5.30
C THR A 465 -7.92 9.51 -6.45
N LEU A 466 -6.90 9.74 -7.29
CA LEU A 466 -7.08 10.55 -8.47
C LEU A 466 -7.85 9.79 -9.55
N PRO A 467 -8.76 10.46 -10.28
CA PRO A 467 -9.36 9.91 -11.47
C PRO A 467 -8.31 9.42 -12.47
N VAL A 468 -8.54 8.25 -13.08
CA VAL A 468 -7.60 7.64 -14.05
C VAL A 468 -7.31 8.58 -15.22
N ASP A 469 -8.29 9.37 -15.67
CA ASP A 469 -8.09 10.33 -16.76
C ASP A 469 -7.20 11.51 -16.36
N ILE A 470 -7.09 11.84 -15.07
CA ILE A 470 -6.16 12.83 -14.53
C ILE A 470 -4.77 12.20 -14.39
N LEU A 471 -4.67 10.99 -13.82
CA LEU A 471 -3.41 10.25 -13.73
C LEU A 471 -2.75 10.13 -15.11
N ARG A 472 -3.48 9.66 -16.13
CA ARG A 472 -2.93 9.52 -17.49
C ARG A 472 -2.42 10.83 -18.11
N ARG A 473 -2.91 12.00 -17.68
CA ARG A 473 -2.43 13.31 -18.16
C ARG A 473 -1.09 13.70 -17.55
N THR A 474 -0.69 13.12 -16.40
CA THR A 474 0.64 13.36 -15.83
C THR A 474 1.74 12.65 -16.61
N GLY A 475 1.40 11.60 -17.39
CA GLY A 475 2.33 10.77 -18.15
C GLY A 475 3.09 9.72 -17.34
N GLY A 476 2.92 9.76 -16.01
CA GLY A 476 3.55 8.90 -15.02
C GLY A 476 3.60 9.62 -13.67
N LEU A 477 3.79 8.86 -12.60
CA LEU A 477 4.19 9.37 -11.30
C LEU A 477 5.64 8.88 -10.99
N PRO A 478 6.42 9.58 -10.13
CA PRO A 478 6.11 10.85 -9.46
C PRO A 478 5.97 12.00 -10.47
N SER A 479 5.44 13.14 -10.01
CA SER A 479 5.13 14.29 -10.87
C SER A 479 5.36 15.61 -10.15
N GLU A 480 4.97 16.72 -10.77
CA GLU A 480 5.03 18.04 -10.14
C GLU A 480 4.32 18.10 -8.78
N LYS A 481 3.22 17.36 -8.62
CA LYS A 481 2.35 17.44 -7.44
C LYS A 481 2.43 16.23 -6.51
N TRP A 482 3.05 15.13 -6.95
CA TRP A 482 3.04 13.85 -6.24
C TRP A 482 4.44 13.29 -6.12
N GLY A 483 4.85 12.96 -4.88
CA GLY A 483 6.24 12.60 -4.53
C GLY A 483 6.59 11.13 -4.63
N SER A 484 5.64 10.28 -5.03
CA SER A 484 5.84 8.84 -5.26
C SER A 484 5.11 8.43 -6.54
N ASP A 485 5.45 7.27 -7.09
CA ASP A 485 4.66 6.61 -8.13
C ASP A 485 3.38 5.95 -7.61
N HIS A 486 3.25 5.86 -6.29
CA HIS A 486 2.01 5.50 -5.58
C HIS A 486 1.28 6.75 -5.04
N LEU A 487 -0.01 6.61 -4.77
CA LEU A 487 -0.85 7.56 -4.05
C LEU A 487 -1.03 7.06 -2.61
N SER A 488 -0.86 7.93 -1.62
CA SER A 488 -1.12 7.52 -0.23
C SER A 488 -2.58 7.17 -0.02
N LEU A 489 -2.86 6.03 0.59
CA LEU A 489 -4.18 5.71 1.10
C LEU A 489 -4.31 6.28 2.51
N VAL A 490 -5.36 7.04 2.77
CA VAL A 490 -5.65 7.56 4.12
C VAL A 490 -7.10 7.23 4.49
N CYS A 491 -7.32 6.68 5.67
CA CYS A 491 -8.66 6.42 6.20
C CYS A 491 -8.76 6.83 7.67
N GLU A 492 -9.93 7.34 8.05
CA GLU A 492 -10.31 7.48 9.45
C GLU A 492 -11.17 6.28 9.82
N LEU A 493 -10.73 5.52 10.83
CA LEU A 493 -11.44 4.36 11.37
C LEU A 493 -11.95 4.72 12.78
N ALA A 494 -13.17 4.32 13.07
CA ALA A 494 -13.74 4.39 14.42
C ALA A 494 -13.81 2.98 15.01
N PHE A 495 -13.60 2.87 16.32
CA PHE A 495 -13.87 1.61 17.04
C PHE A 495 -15.38 1.39 17.09
N ALA A 496 -15.83 0.21 16.66
CA ALA A 496 -17.22 -0.20 16.77
C ALA A 496 -17.61 -0.35 18.24
N ASP A 497 -18.85 0.04 18.59
CA ASP A 497 -19.35 -0.21 19.94
C ASP A 497 -19.69 -1.70 20.07
N GLU A 498 -19.36 -2.31 21.21
CA GLU A 498 -19.80 -3.68 21.55
C GLU A 498 -21.33 -3.72 21.56
N GLY A 499 -21.95 -4.13 20.46
CA GLY A 499 -23.40 -4.21 20.31
C GLY A 499 -23.97 -3.85 18.94
N SER A 500 -23.16 -3.29 18.02
CA SER A 500 -23.61 -3.05 16.64
C SER A 500 -23.27 -4.24 15.72
N GLU A 501 -23.87 -5.40 15.97
CA GLU A 501 -24.03 -6.39 14.90
C GLU A 501 -25.13 -5.89 13.95
N THR A 502 -24.75 -5.60 12.70
CA THR A 502 -25.70 -5.41 11.58
C THR A 502 -25.46 -6.43 10.51
#